data_AF-A0A4P5US43-F1
#
_entry.id   AF-A0A4P5US43-F1
#
_cell.length_a   1.000
_cell.length_b   1.000
_cell.length_c   1.000
_cell.angle_alpha   90.00
_cell.angle_beta   90.00
_cell.angle_gamma   90.00
#
_symmetry.space_group_name_H-M   'P 1'
#
loop_
_entity.id
_entity.type
_entity.pdbx_description
1 polymer ?
#
loop_
_entity_poly.entity_id
_entity_poly.type
_entity_poly.pdbx_seq_one_letter_code
_entity_poly.pdbx_strand_id
1 'polypeptide(L)' 'MHIVHIGNHAISLSDVRDIKVQYDYQENEIYVDLELNGGVQLSLNLQDSVIFMAEFIQKIKEEKQL' A
#
# COMPACT_ATOMS: atom_id res chain seq x y z
N MET A 1 -7.25 -1.86 13.61
CA MET A 1 -6.71 -2.90 12.70
C MET A 1 -7.16 -2.51 11.31
N HIS A 2 -6.26 -1.96 10.49
CA HIS A 2 -6.59 -1.56 9.11
C HIS A 2 -6.28 -2.73 8.20
N ILE A 3 -7.33 -3.34 7.65
CA ILE A 3 -7.23 -4.40 6.64
C ILE A 3 -7.46 -3.73 5.29
N VAL A 4 -6.49 -3.84 4.39
CA VAL A 4 -6.63 -3.41 3.00
C VAL A 4 -6.91 -4.63 2.15
N HIS A 5 -7.92 -4.52 1.29
CA HIS A 5 -8.25 -5.55 0.32
C HIS A 5 -7.53 -5.23 -0.99
N ILE A 6 -6.68 -6.17 -1.43
CA ILE A 6 -5.87 -6.09 -2.65
C ILE A 6 -6.24 -7.32 -3.49
N GLY A 7 -6.97 -7.10 -4.59
CA GLY A 7 -7.60 -8.20 -5.31
C GLY A 7 -8.40 -9.14 -4.38
N ASN A 8 -8.01 -10.42 -4.31
CA ASN A 8 -8.61 -11.43 -3.43
C ASN A 8 -7.91 -11.59 -2.07
N HIS A 9 -6.90 -10.76 -1.78
CA HIS A 9 -6.12 -10.84 -0.54
C HIS A 9 -6.54 -9.75 0.43
N ALA A 10 -6.71 -10.12 1.70
CA ALA A 10 -6.87 -9.18 2.80
C ALA A 10 -5.52 -9.06 3.51
N ILE A 11 -4.94 -7.85 3.52
CA ILE A 11 -3.63 -7.59 4.11
C ILE A 11 -3.82 -6.65 5.30
N SER A 12 -3.32 -7.03 6.47
CA SER A 12 -3.24 -6.09 7.59
C SER A 12 -2.09 -5.11 7.36
N LEU A 13 -2.33 -3.81 7.56
CA LEU A 13 -1.25 -2.82 7.51
C LEU A 13 -0.18 -3.03 8.58
N SER A 14 -0.47 -3.81 9.64
CA SER A 14 0.54 -4.23 10.63
C SER A 14 1.54 -5.26 10.07
N ASP A 15 1.17 -5.97 9.01
CA ASP A 15 1.99 -7.01 8.42
C ASP A 15 2.91 -6.44 7.34
N VAL A 16 2.70 -5.19 6.93
CA VAL A 16 3.54 -4.48 5.97
C VAL A 16 4.82 -4.03 6.69
N ARG A 17 5.95 -4.57 6.22
CA ARG A 17 7.29 -4.26 6.72
C ARG A 17 7.92 -3.09 5.97
N ASP A 18 7.81 -3.10 4.64
CA ASP A 18 8.34 -2.03 3.79
C ASP A 18 7.41 -1.76 2.59
N ILE A 19 7.48 -0.54 2.06
CA ILE A 19 6.68 -0.08 0.94
C ILE A 19 7.60 0.67 -0.02
N LYS A 20 7.69 0.18 -1.26
CA LYS A 20 8.33 0.91 -2.36
C LYS A 20 7.25 1.52 -3.23
N VAL A 21 7.26 2.85 -3.34
CA VAL A 21 6.36 3.60 -4.20
C VAL A 21 7.12 4.14 -5.39
N GLN A 22 6.61 3.89 -6.59
CA GLN A 22 7.09 4.51 -7.83
C GLN A 22 5.92 5.24 -8.48
N TYR A 23 6.17 6.46 -8.93
CA TYR A 23 5.20 7.25 -9.70
C TYR A 23 5.80 7.57 -11.07
N ASP A 24 5.06 7.24 -12.12
CA ASP A 24 5.37 7.64 -13.48
C ASP A 24 4.58 8.91 -13.84
N TYR A 25 5.30 10.02 -14.04
CA TYR A 25 4.67 11.30 -14.35
C TYR A 25 4.15 11.40 -15.79
N GLN A 26 4.72 10.63 -16.73
CA GLN A 26 4.28 10.66 -18.13
C GLN A 26 2.96 9.91 -18.29
N GLU A 27 2.87 8.74 -17.65
CA GLU A 27 1.67 7.89 -17.70
C GLU A 27 0.63 8.25 -16.62
N ASN A 28 1.01 9.09 -15.64
CA ASN A 28 0.19 9.45 -14.48
C ASN A 28 -0.24 8.21 -13.67
N GLU A 29 0.69 7.27 -13.50
CA GLU A 29 0.47 5.99 -12.84
C GLU A 29 1.31 5.87 -11.57
N ILE A 30 0.74 5.21 -10.55
CA ILE A 30 1.43 4.87 -9.31
C ILE A 30 1.51 3.35 -9.18
N TYR A 31 2.69 2.87 -8.82
CA TYR A 31 2.98 1.47 -8.56
C TYR A 31 3.50 1.31 -7.14
N VAL A 32 2.98 0.32 -6.44
CA VAL A 32 3.34 0.01 -5.07
C VAL A 32 3.81 -1.43 -4.98
N ASP A 33 5.01 -1.62 -4.44
CA ASP A 33 5.50 -2.92 -4.01
C ASP A 33 5.48 -2.97 -2.48
N LEU A 34 4.92 -4.05 -1.93
CA LEU A 34 4.85 -4.32 -0.50
C LEU A 34 5.81 -5.43 -0.14
N GLU A 35 6.59 -5.24 0.92
CA GLU A 35 7.26 -6.33 1.64
C GLU A 35 6.46 -6.61 2.92
N LEU A 36 5.99 -7.84 3.07
CA LEU A 36 5.29 -8.28 4.28
C LEU A 36 6.24 -9.01 5.24
N ASN A 37 5.84 -9.03 6.51
CA ASN A 37 6.45 -9.87 7.52
C ASN A 37 6.47 -11.35 7.05
N GLY A 38 7.61 -12.01 7.20
CA GLY A 38 7.84 -13.34 6.64
C GLY A 38 8.46 -13.36 5.24
N GLY A 39 8.79 -12.20 4.66
CA GLY A 39 9.56 -12.08 3.42
C GLY A 39 8.72 -12.23 2.15
N VAL A 40 7.40 -12.15 2.25
CA VAL A 40 6.50 -12.15 1.08
C VAL A 40 6.56 -10.78 0.41
N GLN A 41 6.70 -10.76 -0.91
CA GLN A 41 6.67 -9.55 -1.73
C GLN A 41 5.44 -9.55 -2.63
N LEU A 42 4.76 -8.41 -2.71
CA LEU A 42 3.54 -8.22 -3.48
C LEU A 42 3.62 -6.93 -4.29
N SER A 43 3.52 -7.03 -5.62
CA SER A 43 3.39 -5.89 -6.51
C SER A 43 1.92 -5.62 -6.81
N LEU A 44 1.48 -4.40 -6.57
CA LEU A 44 0.10 -3.99 -6.78
C LEU A 44 -0.10 -3.54 -8.23
N ASN A 45 -1.28 -3.82 -8.79
CA ASN A 45 -1.70 -3.15 -10.02
C ASN A 45 -2.04 -1.67 -9.72
N LEU A 46 -2.31 -0.87 -10.76
CA LEU A 46 -2.61 0.55 -10.61
C LEU A 46 -3.81 0.82 -9.68
N GLN A 47 -4.91 0.07 -9.84
CA GLN A 47 -6.12 0.27 -9.05
C GLN A 47 -5.86 -0.01 -7.56
N ASP A 48 -5.23 -1.14 -7.25
CA ASP A 48 -4.90 -1.54 -5.89
C ASP A 48 -3.85 -0.58 -5.27
N SER A 49 -2.90 -0.09 -6.08
CA SER A 49 -1.91 0.91 -5.65
C SER A 49 -2.57 2.20 -5.18
N VAL A 50 -3.56 2.72 -5.93
CA VAL A 50 -4.29 3.94 -5.56
C VAL A 50 -5.10 3.73 -4.27
N ILE A 51 -5.83 2.61 -4.16
CA ILE A 51 -6.62 2.29 -2.97
C ILE A 51 -5.72 2.15 -1.75
N PHE A 52 -4.62 1.39 -1.87
CA PHE A 52 -3.65 1.20 -0.80
C PHE A 52 -3.06 2.53 -0.33
N MET A 53 -2.67 3.41 -1.25
CA MET A 53 -2.07 4.69 -0.89
C MET A 53 -3.06 5.62 -0.16
N ALA A 54 -4.35 5.60 -0.51
CA ALA A 54 -5.36 6.38 0.19
C ALA A 54 -5.50 5.95 1.67
N GLU A 55 -5.63 4.65 1.91
CA GLU A 55 -5.70 4.05 3.25
C GLU A 55 -4.40 4.28 4.03
N PHE A 56 -3.25 4.13 3.38
CA PHE A 56 -1.94 4.33 4.00
C PHE A 56 -1.73 5.78 4.44
N ILE A 57 -2.08 6.76 3.59
CA ILE A 57 -2.01 8.18 3.94
C ILE A 57 -2.96 8.50 5.09
N GLN A 58 -4.16 7.94 5.10
CA GLN A 58 -5.12 8.12 6.19
C GLN A 58 -4.55 7.61 7.52
N LYS A 59 -3.95 6.40 7.53
CA LYS A 59 -3.26 5.85 8.70
C LYS A 59 -2.12 6.76 9.18
N ILE A 60 -1.30 7.31 8.29
CA ILE A 60 -0.23 8.24 8.67
C ILE A 60 -0.80 9.46 9.39
N LYS A 61 -1.88 10.05 8.84
CA LYS A 61 -2.51 11.22 9.45
C LYS A 61 -3.03 10.91 10.86
N GLU A 62 -3.68 9.77 11.03
CA GLU A 62 -4.19 9.32 12.32
C GLU A 62 -3.06 9.08 13.34
N GLU A 63 -1.98 8.39 12.95
CA GLU A 63 -0.87 8.07 13.85
C GLU A 63 0.00 9.28 14.21
N LYS A 64 0.11 10.26 13.29
CA LYS A 64 0.91 11.47 13.48
C LYS A 64 0.09 12.67 13.96
N GLN A 65 -1.23 12.52 14.08
CA GLN A 65 -2.16 13.61 14.41
C GLN A 65 -2.01 14.81 13.46
N LEU A 66 -1.86 14.52 12.16
CA LEU A 66 -1.77 15.53 11.09
C LEU A 66 -3.14 15.98 10.59
#